data_AF-A0A3S4QSJ9-F1
#
_entry.id   AF-A0A3S4QSJ9-F1
#
_cell.length_a   1.000
_cell.length_b   1.000
_cell.length_c   1.000
_cell.angle_alpha   90.00
_cell.angle_beta   90.00
_cell.angle_gamma   90.00
#
_symmetry.space_group_name_H-M   'P 1'
#
loop_
_entity.id
_entity.type
_entity.pdbx_description
1 polymer ?
#
loop_
_entity_poly.entity_id
_entity_poly.type
_entity_poly.pdbx_seq_one_letter_code
_entity_poly.pdbx_strand_id
1 'polypeptide(L)'
;MKQIELIIHTFLNRHFASELYFLWDDVWAVSENLIQPPCEEIIYDNETAFFLALELLFAQNYCRLITNDGNKEIDDEIAKMDAKQACQLLKDVWIGEEAMNKLDEENQYVGWWFRILCPYNIVHRYVDEDGEERWVLN
;
A
#
# COMPACT_ATOMS: atom_id res chain seq x y z
N MET A 1 -15.54 9.45 -9.33
CA MET A 1 -14.25 9.58 -8.62
C MET A 1 -13.17 8.96 -9.49
N LYS A 2 -11.98 9.57 -9.60
CA LYS A 2 -10.91 9.02 -10.45
C LYS A 2 -10.35 7.72 -9.86
N GLN A 3 -9.80 6.83 -10.69
CA GLN A 3 -9.25 5.52 -10.28
C GLN A 3 -8.39 5.60 -9.00
N ILE A 4 -7.38 6.47 -9.00
CA ILE A 4 -6.45 6.59 -7.87
C ILE A 4 -7.12 7.14 -6.60
N GLU A 5 -8.04 8.10 -6.76
CA GLU A 5 -8.83 8.63 -5.65
C GLU A 5 -9.73 7.54 -5.05
N LEU A 6 -10.33 6.69 -5.89
CA LEU A 6 -11.16 5.57 -5.44
C LEU A 6 -10.35 4.51 -4.71
N ILE A 7 -9.17 4.16 -5.19
CA ILE A 7 -8.24 3.25 -4.52
C ILE A 7 -7.89 3.80 -3.14
N ILE A 8 -7.39 5.04 -3.06
CA ILE A 8 -6.97 5.67 -1.79
C ILE A 8 -8.15 5.78 -0.82
N HIS A 9 -9.31 6.25 -1.28
CA HIS A 9 -10.50 6.37 -0.45
C HIS A 9 -10.97 5.01 0.09
N THR A 10 -10.93 3.97 -0.75
CA THR A 10 -11.32 2.62 -0.34
C THR A 10 -10.36 2.09 0.72
N PHE A 11 -9.05 2.22 0.45
CA PHE A 11 -7.99 1.78 1.34
C PHE A 11 -8.08 2.41 2.74
N LEU A 12 -8.15 3.73 2.80
CA LEU A 12 -8.20 4.47 4.07
C LEU A 12 -9.45 4.15 4.91
N ASN A 13 -10.57 3.82 4.26
CA ASN A 13 -11.83 3.56 4.96
C ASN A 13 -12.04 2.09 5.35
N ARG A 14 -11.43 1.14 4.62
CA ARG A 14 -11.61 -0.31 4.88
C ARG A 14 -10.52 -0.90 5.76
N HIS A 15 -9.29 -0.40 5.64
CA HIS A 15 -8.10 -1.07 6.18
C HIS A 15 -7.36 -0.18 7.16
N PHE A 16 -7.88 -0.13 8.40
CA PHE A 16 -7.26 0.64 9.48
C PHE A 16 -5.84 0.15 9.83
N ALA A 17 -5.59 -1.15 9.67
CA ALA A 17 -4.26 -1.76 9.70
C ALA A 17 -3.70 -1.76 8.26
N SER A 18 -3.09 -0.65 7.88
CA SER A 18 -2.63 -0.40 6.51
C SER A 18 -1.37 -1.20 6.19
N GLU A 19 -1.50 -2.36 5.55
CA GLU A 19 -0.39 -3.12 4.96
C GLU A 19 -0.40 -2.96 3.43
N LEU A 20 0.77 -3.09 2.78
CA LEU A 20 0.90 -2.97 1.32
C LEU A 20 -0.03 -3.94 0.57
N TYR A 21 -0.24 -5.13 1.13
CA TYR A 21 -1.15 -6.12 0.60
C TYR A 21 -2.57 -5.59 0.42
N PHE A 22 -3.11 -4.87 1.40
CA PHE A 22 -4.47 -4.35 1.32
C PHE A 22 -4.62 -3.26 0.25
N LEU A 23 -3.58 -2.45 0.04
CA LEU A 23 -3.58 -1.48 -1.06
C LEU A 23 -3.59 -2.19 -2.41
N TRP A 24 -2.83 -3.28 -2.55
CA TRP A 24 -2.83 -4.09 -3.76
C TRP A 24 -4.19 -4.75 -4.03
N ASP A 25 -4.84 -5.29 -2.99
CA ASP A 25 -6.18 -5.87 -3.09
C ASP A 25 -7.22 -4.82 -3.54
N ASP A 26 -7.16 -3.60 -3.00
CA ASP A 26 -8.07 -2.52 -3.42
C ASP A 26 -7.81 -2.04 -4.85
N VAL A 27 -6.56 -2.06 -5.33
CA VAL A 27 -6.24 -1.80 -6.75
C VAL A 27 -6.94 -2.81 -7.65
N TRP A 28 -6.82 -4.11 -7.34
CA TRP A 28 -7.51 -5.18 -8.06
C TRP A 28 -9.03 -5.07 -7.97
N ALA A 29 -9.56 -4.79 -6.80
CA ALA A 29 -10.99 -4.63 -6.61
C ALA A 29 -11.54 -3.46 -7.43
N VAL A 30 -10.77 -2.38 -7.60
CA VAL A 30 -11.14 -1.25 -8.46
C VAL A 30 -11.05 -1.65 -9.94
N SER A 31 -9.98 -2.32 -10.39
CA SER A 31 -9.84 -2.74 -11.80
C SER A 31 -10.94 -3.71 -12.24
N GLU A 32 -11.36 -4.60 -11.35
CA GLU A 32 -12.43 -5.57 -11.55
C GLU A 32 -13.85 -5.01 -11.29
N ASN A 33 -13.98 -3.70 -11.02
CA ASN A 33 -15.26 -3.04 -10.71
C ASN A 33 -16.03 -3.66 -9.51
N LEU A 34 -15.31 -4.17 -8.52
CA LEU A 34 -15.87 -4.78 -7.30
C LEU A 34 -16.18 -3.74 -6.20
N ILE A 35 -15.76 -2.49 -6.37
CA ILE A 35 -16.03 -1.38 -5.44
C ILE A 35 -17.29 -0.60 -5.87
N GLN A 36 -18.08 -0.13 -4.89
CA GLN A 36 -19.28 0.68 -5.13
C GLN A 36 -19.15 2.08 -4.50
N PRO A 37 -19.45 3.16 -5.25
CA PRO A 37 -19.76 3.18 -6.69
C PRO A 37 -18.55 2.73 -7.54
N PRO A 38 -18.76 2.17 -8.74
CA PRO A 38 -17.66 1.74 -9.61
C PRO A 38 -16.83 2.94 -10.05
N CYS A 39 -15.59 2.67 -10.48
CA CYS A 39 -14.76 3.70 -11.08
C CYS A 39 -15.39 4.19 -12.40
N GLU A 40 -15.37 5.49 -12.62
CA GLU A 40 -15.89 6.08 -13.87
C GLU A 40 -15.01 5.70 -15.07
N GLU A 41 -13.71 5.55 -14.86
CA GLU A 41 -12.72 5.23 -15.90
C GLU A 41 -11.49 4.54 -15.27
N ILE A 42 -11.05 3.43 -15.86
CA ILE A 42 -9.80 2.75 -15.52
C ILE A 42 -8.75 3.14 -16.57
N ILE A 43 -7.73 3.89 -16.14
CA ILE A 43 -6.74 4.53 -17.02
C ILE A 43 -5.39 3.80 -16.93
N TYR A 44 -5.06 3.32 -15.73
CA TYR A 44 -3.76 2.71 -15.42
C TYR A 44 -3.92 1.21 -15.19
N ASP A 45 -2.92 0.44 -15.60
CA ASP A 45 -2.73 -0.94 -15.13
C ASP A 45 -2.53 -0.98 -13.61
N ASN A 46 -2.63 -2.18 -13.03
CA ASN A 46 -2.61 -2.37 -11.59
C ASN A 46 -1.30 -1.88 -10.95
N GLU A 47 -0.15 -2.17 -11.55
CA GLU A 47 1.15 -1.74 -11.01
C GLU A 47 1.29 -0.22 -11.01
N THR A 48 0.95 0.42 -12.12
CA THR A 48 0.98 1.87 -12.26
C THR A 48 0.00 2.53 -11.28
N ALA A 49 -1.22 1.99 -11.18
CA ALA A 49 -2.23 2.47 -10.24
C ALA A 49 -1.76 2.33 -8.77
N PHE A 50 -1.17 1.19 -8.42
CA PHE A 50 -0.64 0.91 -7.10
C PHE A 50 0.43 1.92 -6.70
N PHE A 51 1.45 2.13 -7.54
CA PHE A 51 2.53 3.07 -7.21
C PHE A 51 2.06 4.52 -7.20
N LEU A 52 1.12 4.92 -8.07
CA LEU A 52 0.53 6.26 -8.03
C LEU A 52 -0.30 6.49 -6.75
N ALA A 53 -1.08 5.48 -6.32
CA ALA A 53 -1.83 5.55 -5.08
C ALA A 53 -0.89 5.63 -3.87
N LEU A 54 0.16 4.80 -3.86
CA LEU A 54 1.15 4.76 -2.79
C LEU A 54 1.93 6.08 -2.67
N GLU A 55 2.38 6.66 -3.79
CA GLU A 55 3.08 7.95 -3.79
C GLU A 55 2.19 9.07 -3.21
N LEU A 56 0.90 9.08 -3.54
CA LEU A 56 -0.05 10.03 -2.98
C LEU A 56 -0.31 9.82 -1.49
N LEU A 57 -0.44 8.57 -1.03
CA LEU A 57 -0.57 8.24 0.39
C LEU A 57 0.61 8.75 1.21
N PHE A 58 1.83 8.63 0.68
CA PHE A 58 3.04 9.17 1.30
C PHE A 58 3.09 10.71 1.22
N ALA A 59 2.80 11.29 0.06
CA ALA A 59 2.84 12.74 -0.14
C ALA A 59 1.84 13.49 0.75
N GLN A 60 0.70 12.86 1.06
CA GLN A 60 -0.32 13.41 1.95
C GLN A 60 -0.11 13.00 3.42
N ASN A 61 1.00 12.31 3.73
CA ASN A 61 1.33 11.82 5.07
C ASN A 61 0.21 10.97 5.69
N TYR A 62 -0.56 10.25 4.86
CA TYR A 62 -1.50 9.24 5.34
C TYR A 62 -0.76 7.97 5.75
N CYS A 63 0.22 7.55 4.96
CA CYS A 63 1.02 6.37 5.25
C CYS A 63 2.51 6.72 5.33
N ARG A 64 3.28 5.80 5.92
CA ARG A 64 4.74 5.76 5.82
C ARG A 64 5.22 4.36 5.48
N LEU A 65 6.34 4.29 4.77
CA LEU A 65 7.06 3.04 4.56
C LEU A 65 7.78 2.63 5.86
N ILE A 66 7.84 1.33 6.13
CA ILE A 66 8.59 0.72 7.23
C ILE A 66 9.32 -0.52 6.73
N THR A 67 10.27 -1.03 7.51
CA THR A 67 10.81 -2.38 7.29
C THR A 67 9.77 -3.44 7.64
N ASN A 68 9.80 -4.54 6.91
CA ASN A 68 8.96 -5.72 7.17
C ASN A 68 9.77 -6.82 7.89
N ASP A 69 10.53 -6.43 8.92
CA ASP A 69 11.43 -7.32 9.67
C ASP A 69 10.81 -7.81 10.99
N GLY A 70 9.55 -7.46 11.27
CA GLY A 70 8.84 -7.82 12.50
C GLY A 70 9.26 -6.98 13.72
N ASN A 71 10.18 -6.03 13.55
CA ASN A 71 10.49 -5.05 14.57
C ASN A 71 9.46 -3.92 14.54
N LYS A 72 8.95 -3.55 15.71
CA LYS A 72 7.96 -2.47 15.85
C LYS A 72 8.59 -1.08 15.86
N GLU A 73 9.79 -0.94 15.29
CA GLU A 73 10.51 0.33 15.25
C GLU A 73 10.54 0.84 13.81
N ILE A 74 10.21 2.12 13.65
CA ILE A 74 10.34 2.78 12.36
C ILE A 74 11.81 3.12 12.19
N ASP A 75 12.43 2.58 11.15
CA ASP A 75 13.79 2.94 10.76
C ASP A 75 13.91 4.45 10.51
N ASP A 76 14.84 5.10 11.23
CA ASP A 76 15.05 6.56 11.20
C ASP A 76 15.48 7.09 9.82
N GLU A 77 16.11 6.27 8.99
CA GLU A 77 16.48 6.65 7.62
C GLU A 77 15.26 6.58 6.71
N ILE A 78 14.45 5.50 6.81
CA ILE A 78 13.19 5.37 6.07
C ILE A 78 12.20 6.48 6.47
N ALA A 79 12.12 6.81 7.75
CA ALA A 79 11.22 7.85 8.28
C ALA A 79 11.48 9.25 7.70
N LYS A 80 12.69 9.51 7.19
CA LYS A 80 13.10 10.81 6.63
C LYS A 80 12.92 10.89 5.11
N MET A 81 12.52 9.78 4.47
CA MET A 81 12.34 9.74 3.02
C MET A 81 11.11 10.52 2.59
N ASP A 82 11.23 11.22 1.46
CA ASP A 82 10.06 11.75 0.78
C ASP A 82 9.27 10.64 0.06
N ALA A 83 8.09 10.99 -0.44
CA ALA A 83 7.20 10.05 -1.12
C ALA A 83 7.88 9.34 -2.31
N LYS A 84 8.71 10.04 -3.07
CA LYS A 84 9.38 9.48 -4.25
C LYS A 84 10.48 8.51 -3.85
N GLN A 85 11.27 8.86 -2.84
CA GLN A 85 12.32 8.00 -2.29
C GLN A 85 11.72 6.72 -1.70
N ALA A 86 10.65 6.84 -0.91
CA ALA A 86 9.94 5.70 -0.33
C ALA A 86 9.36 4.78 -1.43
N CYS A 87 8.71 5.35 -2.45
CA CYS A 87 8.23 4.56 -3.59
C CYS A 87 9.37 3.93 -4.38
N GLN A 88 10.51 4.61 -4.55
CA GLN A 88 11.65 4.06 -5.29
C GLN A 88 12.22 2.83 -4.59
N LEU A 89 12.35 2.83 -3.26
CA LEU A 89 12.79 1.65 -2.53
C LEU A 89 11.91 0.43 -2.78
N LEU A 90 10.58 0.61 -2.76
CA LEU A 90 9.66 -0.49 -3.04
C LEU A 90 9.75 -0.95 -4.50
N LYS A 91 9.93 -0.01 -5.45
CA LYS A 91 10.15 -0.34 -6.87
C LYS A 91 11.43 -1.13 -7.11
N ASP A 92 12.50 -0.83 -6.38
CA ASP A 92 13.80 -1.51 -6.53
C ASP A 92 13.74 -3.00 -6.15
N VAL A 93 12.78 -3.38 -5.29
CA VAL A 93 12.56 -4.76 -4.86
C VAL A 93 11.30 -5.40 -5.48
N TRP A 94 10.59 -4.65 -6.33
CA TRP A 94 9.34 -5.10 -6.94
C TRP A 94 9.60 -6.23 -7.92
N ILE A 95 8.85 -7.33 -7.78
CA ILE A 95 9.05 -8.53 -8.59
C ILE A 95 8.15 -8.60 -9.82
N GLY A 96 7.18 -7.70 -9.94
CA GLY A 96 6.18 -7.71 -11.00
C GLY A 96 4.92 -8.51 -10.65
N GLU A 97 3.77 -8.07 -11.17
CA GLU A 97 2.47 -8.71 -10.99
C GLU A 97 2.46 -10.19 -11.37
N GLU A 98 3.05 -10.57 -12.50
CA GLU A 98 3.11 -11.97 -12.96
C GLU A 98 3.84 -12.87 -11.95
N ALA A 99 4.96 -12.39 -11.40
CA ALA A 99 5.74 -13.14 -10.42
C ALA A 99 5.02 -13.21 -9.06
N MET A 100 4.33 -12.15 -8.65
CA MET A 100 3.49 -12.18 -7.44
C MET A 100 2.35 -13.19 -7.60
N ASN A 101 1.62 -13.18 -8.72
CA ASN A 101 0.53 -14.10 -8.98
C ASN A 101 1.01 -15.56 -8.94
N LYS A 102 2.17 -15.84 -9.53
CA LYS A 102 2.78 -17.18 -9.46
C LYS A 102 3.09 -17.60 -8.02
N LEU A 103 3.63 -16.70 -7.19
CA LEU A 103 3.89 -16.99 -5.78
C LEU A 103 2.57 -17.25 -5.03
N ASP A 104 1.52 -16.50 -5.33
CA ASP A 104 0.22 -16.67 -4.70
C ASP A 104 -0.39 -18.04 -5.05
N GLU A 105 -0.27 -18.48 -6.30
CA GLU A 105 -0.70 -19.81 -6.75
C GLU A 105 0.10 -20.94 -6.07
N GLU A 106 1.43 -20.84 -6.07
CA GLU A 106 2.32 -21.85 -5.50
C GLU A 106 2.12 -22.03 -3.99
N ASN A 107 1.74 -20.95 -3.28
CA ASN A 107 1.57 -20.94 -1.84
C ASN A 107 0.09 -20.98 -1.40
N GLN A 108 -0.86 -20.96 -2.34
CA GLN A 108 -2.30 -20.91 -2.09
C GLN A 108 -2.70 -19.77 -1.15
N TYR A 109 -2.06 -18.61 -1.32
CA TYR A 109 -2.26 -17.45 -0.46
C TYR A 109 -2.09 -16.17 -1.27
N VAL A 110 -3.13 -15.33 -1.34
CA VAL A 110 -3.11 -14.07 -2.09
C VAL A 110 -2.27 -13.02 -1.35
N GLY A 111 -1.37 -12.35 -2.07
CA GLY A 111 -0.42 -11.39 -1.49
C GLY A 111 0.74 -12.02 -0.73
N TRP A 112 1.11 -13.25 -1.07
CA TRP A 112 2.18 -13.98 -0.38
C TRP A 112 3.49 -13.21 -0.38
N TRP A 113 3.82 -12.58 -1.52
CA TRP A 113 5.03 -11.79 -1.66
C TRP A 113 5.10 -10.65 -0.64
N PHE A 114 4.03 -9.85 -0.52
CA PHE A 114 3.97 -8.74 0.45
C PHE A 114 4.19 -9.21 1.88
N ARG A 115 3.63 -10.37 2.22
CA ARG A 115 3.66 -10.88 3.59
C ARG A 115 5.00 -11.52 3.97
N ILE A 116 5.67 -12.19 3.03
CA ILE A 116 6.79 -13.08 3.36
C ILE A 116 8.13 -12.60 2.79
N LEU A 117 8.13 -11.97 1.61
CA LEU A 117 9.36 -11.68 0.86
C LEU A 117 9.63 -10.19 0.70
N CYS A 118 8.61 -9.35 0.67
CA CYS A 118 8.76 -7.91 0.55
C CYS A 118 9.48 -7.39 1.80
N PRO A 119 10.65 -6.73 1.67
CA PRO A 119 11.41 -6.22 2.82
C PRO A 119 10.80 -4.96 3.44
N TYR A 120 9.76 -4.40 2.81
CA TYR A 120 9.08 -3.20 3.25
C TYR A 120 7.58 -3.44 3.45
N ASN A 121 6.99 -2.64 4.31
CA ASN A 121 5.54 -2.54 4.45
C ASN A 121 5.14 -1.08 4.64
N ILE A 122 3.86 -0.80 4.86
CA ILE A 122 3.37 0.52 5.21
C ILE A 122 2.69 0.51 6.58
N VAL A 123 2.54 1.70 7.15
CA VAL A 123 1.76 1.96 8.37
C VAL A 123 0.90 3.21 8.19
N HIS A 124 -0.29 3.20 8.78
CA HIS A 124 -1.23 4.32 8.71
C HIS A 124 -0.96 5.36 9.80
N ARG A 125 -1.14 6.64 9.47
CA ARG A 125 -1.22 7.72 10.44
C ARG A 125 -2.63 7.77 11.05
N TYR A 126 -2.70 7.98 12.35
CA TYR A 126 -3.93 8.40 13.02
C TYR A 126 -3.64 9.51 14.02
N VAL A 127 -4.70 10.18 14.48
CA VAL A 127 -4.64 11.15 15.58
C VAL A 127 -5.29 10.49 16.78
N ASP A 128 -4.56 10.40 17.90
CA ASP A 128 -5.08 9.81 19.13
C ASP A 128 -6.04 10.76 19.87
N GLU A 129 -6.60 10.30 20.99
CA GLU A 129 -7.57 11.06 21.78
C GLU A 129 -7.00 12.37 22.36
N ASP A 130 -5.67 12.46 22.49
CA ASP A 130 -4.96 13.63 22.97
C ASP A 130 -4.65 14.64 21.85
N GLY A 131 -4.96 14.28 20.59
CA GLY A 131 -4.66 15.09 19.42
C GLY A 131 -3.25 14.88 18.86
N GLU A 132 -2.53 13.87 19.35
CA GLU A 132 -1.17 13.58 18.92
C GLU A 132 -1.16 12.64 17.71
N GLU A 133 -0.23 12.90 16.78
CA GLU A 133 -0.06 12.04 15.60
C GLU A 133 0.66 10.75 15.97
N ARG A 134 0.07 9.63 15.55
CA ARG A 134 0.56 8.28 15.82
C ARG A 134 0.57 7.44 14.55
N TRP A 135 1.36 6.37 14.58
CA TRP A 135 1.45 5.38 13.50
C TRP A 135 0.93 4.03 14.01
N VAL A 136 0.10 3.35 13.22
CA VAL A 136 -0.41 2.02 13.57
C VAL A 136 0.70 0.99 13.35
N LEU A 137 1.40 0.63 14.42
CA LEU A 137 2.43 -0.41 14.42
C LEU A 137 1.80 -1.74 14.84
N ASN A 138 1.60 -2.65 13.89
CA ASN A 138 1.05 -4.01 14.13
C ASN A 138 1.93 -4.85 15.05
#